data_AF-A0A8T5ZKI0-F1
#
_entry.id   AF-A0A8T5ZKI0-F1
#
_cell.length_a   1.000
_cell.length_b   1.000
_cell.length_c   1.000
_cell.angle_alpha   90.00
_cell.angle_beta   90.00
_cell.angle_gamma   90.00
#
_symmetry.space_group_name_H-M   'P 1'
#
loop_
_entity.id
_entity.type
_entity.pdbx_description
1 polymer ?
#
loop_
_entity_poly.entity_id
_entity_poly.type
_entity_poly.pdbx_seq_one_letter_code
_entity_poly.pdbx_strand_id
1 'polypeptide(L)' 'IWVQILGHEKAIFPYEYPALFSITVAFLGIWFFSATDNSAEGARERELFRAQFIRSQTGFGVEQGRAH' A
#
# COMPACT_ATOMS: atom_id res chain seq x y z
N ILE A 1 24.54 -4.01 3.46
CA ILE A 1 24.37 -4.97 2.33
C ILE A 1 25.17 -4.59 1.07
N TRP A 2 24.85 -3.52 0.32
CA TRP A 2 25.57 -3.22 -0.95
C TRP A 2 27.08 -2.99 -0.78
N VAL A 3 27.50 -2.39 0.33
CA VAL A 3 28.92 -2.21 0.69
C VAL A 3 29.66 -3.54 0.85
N GLN A 4 29.03 -4.54 1.47
CA GLN A 4 29.60 -5.90 1.61
C GLN A 4 29.55 -6.69 0.30
N ILE A 5 28.52 -6.48 -0.54
CA ILE A 5 28.37 -7.17 -1.83
C ILE A 5 29.32 -6.62 -2.89
N LEU A 6 29.57 -5.31 -2.87
CA LEU A 6 30.40 -4.60 -3.87
C LEU A 6 31.83 -4.31 -3.36
N GLY A 7 32.18 -4.74 -2.14
CA GLY A 7 33.54 -4.64 -1.61
C GLY A 7 34.00 -3.23 -1.20
N HIS A 8 33.08 -2.33 -0.86
CA HIS A 8 33.43 -0.99 -0.39
C HIS A 8 33.83 -0.98 1.10
N GLU A 9 34.79 -0.14 1.49
CA GLU A 9 35.30 -0.12 2.88
C GLU A 9 34.33 0.46 3.92
N LYS A 10 33.47 1.41 3.53
CA LYS A 10 32.58 2.09 4.48
C LYS A 10 31.28 2.52 3.84
N ALA A 11 30.17 2.22 4.51
CA ALA A 11 28.87 2.74 4.13
C ALA A 11 28.80 4.24 4.43
N ILE A 12 28.34 5.03 3.45
CA ILE A 12 28.04 6.47 3.61
C ILE A 12 26.95 6.67 4.69
N PHE A 13 26.13 5.65 4.93
CA PHE A 13 25.09 5.64 5.94
C PHE A 13 25.39 4.59 7.03
N PRO A 14 25.34 4.93 8.33
CA PRO A 14 25.77 4.06 9.43
C PRO A 14 24.78 2.93 9.78
N TYR A 15 23.90 2.54 8.85
CA TYR A 15 22.94 1.46 9.05
C TYR A 15 23.06 0.43 7.93
N GLU A 16 23.11 -0.84 8.30
CA GLU A 16 23.20 -1.95 7.36
C GLU A 16 21.89 -2.16 6.57
N TYR A 17 20.76 -1.81 7.21
CA TYR A 17 19.40 -1.93 6.68
C TYR A 17 18.63 -0.59 6.78
N PRO A 18 19.01 0.45 6.02
CA PRO A 18 18.34 1.75 6.09
C PRO A 18 16.86 1.68 5.66
N ALA A 19 16.48 0.68 4.86
CA ALA A 19 15.11 0.47 4.40
C ALA A 19 14.12 0.15 5.54
N LEU A 20 14.58 -0.38 6.68
CA LEU A 20 13.69 -0.67 7.80
C LEU A 20 13.03 0.61 8.32
N PHE A 21 13.78 1.70 8.40
CA PHE A 21 13.25 2.98 8.86
C PHE A 21 12.25 3.58 7.87
N SER A 22 12.59 3.60 6.57
CA SER A 22 11.69 4.17 5.56
C SER A 22 10.42 3.35 5.37
N ILE A 23 10.51 2.02 5.39
CA ILE A 23 9.36 1.12 5.30
C ILE A 23 8.45 1.34 6.51
N THR A 24 8.98 1.30 7.73
CA THR A 24 8.16 1.49 8.93
C THR A 24 7.47 2.85 8.93
N VAL A 25 8.18 3.93 8.60
CA VAL A 25 7.59 5.27 8.52
C VAL A 25 6.54 5.35 7.42
N ALA A 26 6.76 4.74 6.25
CA ALA A 26 5.80 4.72 5.16
C ALA A 26 4.51 3.98 5.56
N PHE A 27 4.60 2.79 6.15
CA PHE A 27 3.43 2.02 6.58
C PHE A 27 2.65 2.76 7.68
N LEU A 28 3.33 3.29 8.68
CA LEU A 28 2.69 4.06 9.76
C LEU A 28 2.04 5.34 9.24
N GLY A 29 2.73 6.06 8.34
CA GLY A 29 2.21 7.27 7.72
C GLY A 29 0.96 7.00 6.88
N ILE A 30 1.02 6.01 5.98
CA ILE A 30 -0.13 5.62 5.14
C ILE A 30 -1.32 5.26 6.03
N TRP A 31 -1.11 4.43 7.05
CA TRP A 31 -2.17 4.05 7.99
C TRP A 31 -2.74 5.25 8.73
N PHE A 32 -1.89 6.10 9.32
CA PHE A 32 -2.31 7.24 10.12
C PHE A 32 -3.12 8.25 9.29
N PHE A 33 -2.62 8.63 8.12
CA PHE A 33 -3.34 9.56 7.24
C PHE A 33 -4.61 8.95 6.66
N SER A 34 -4.61 7.66 6.31
CA SER A 34 -5.82 6.96 5.84
C SER A 34 -6.91 6.86 6.92
N ALA A 35 -6.51 6.57 8.17
CA ALA A 35 -7.43 6.45 9.30
C ALA A 35 -8.00 7.81 9.73
N THR A 36 -7.22 8.89 9.59
CA THR A 36 -7.64 10.26 9.96
C THR A 36 -8.31 11.01 8.82
N ASP A 37 -8.31 10.45 7.59
CA ASP A 37 -9.01 11.03 6.46
C ASP A 37 -10.53 10.98 6.66
N ASN A 38 -11.10 12.17 6.85
CA ASN A 38 -12.53 12.46 6.95
C ASN A 38 -13.01 13.33 5.77
N SER A 39 -12.24 13.41 4.70
CA SER A 39 -12.62 14.15 3.50
C SER A 39 -13.83 13.51 2.81
N ALA A 40 -14.57 14.34 2.06
CA ALA A 40 -15.69 13.86 1.24
C ALA A 40 -15.21 12.85 0.16
N GLU A 41 -14.01 13.05 -0.37
CA GLU A 41 -13.39 12.13 -1.35
C GLU A 41 -13.11 10.77 -0.71
N GLY A 42 -12.50 10.74 0.48
CA GLY A 42 -12.26 9.50 1.22
C GLY A 42 -13.55 8.75 1.57
N ALA A 43 -14.63 9.47 1.89
CA ALA A 43 -15.94 8.85 2.10
C ALA A 43 -16.50 8.21 0.82
N ARG A 44 -16.40 8.89 -0.32
CA ARG A 44 -16.83 8.40 -1.63
C ARG A 44 -16.08 7.14 -2.04
N GLU A 45 -14.75 7.12 -1.89
CA GLU A 45 -13.92 5.95 -2.22
C GLU A 45 -14.29 4.72 -1.37
N ARG A 46 -14.57 4.90 -0.07
CA ARG A 46 -15.02 3.82 0.82
C ARG A 46 -16.36 3.21 0.38
N GLU A 47 -17.29 4.04 -0.13
CA GLU A 47 -18.57 3.58 -0.66
C GLU A 47 -18.39 2.74 -1.93
N LEU A 48 -17.56 3.21 -2.87
CA LEU A 48 -17.23 2.47 -4.09
C LEU A 48 -16.59 1.12 -3.77
N PHE A 49 -15.66 1.10 -2.81
CA PHE A 49 -15.04 -0.15 -2.35
C PHE A 49 -16.08 -1.14 -1.80
N ARG A 50 -17.06 -0.68 -1.01
CA ARG A 50 -18.12 -1.55 -0.47
C ARG A 50 -18.92 -2.23 -1.58
N ALA A 51 -19.27 -1.50 -2.64
CA ALA A 51 -19.96 -2.08 -3.78
C ALA A 51 -19.10 -3.15 -4.48
N GLN A 52 -17.80 -2.89 -4.68
CA GLN A 52 -16.87 -3.87 -5.24
C GLN A 52 -16.71 -5.10 -4.35
N PHE A 53 -16.65 -4.93 -3.03
CA PHE A 53 -16.56 -6.01 -2.06
C PHE A 53 -17.79 -6.93 -2.11
N ILE A 54 -19.01 -6.37 -2.14
CA ILE A 54 -20.23 -7.16 -2.25
C ILE A 54 -20.24 -7.96 -3.56
N ARG A 55 -19.85 -7.32 -4.67
CA ARG A 55 -19.75 -7.99 -5.97
C ARG A 55 -18.72 -9.13 -5.98
N SER A 56 -17.57 -8.95 -5.36
CA SER A 56 -16.53 -9.99 -5.30
C SER A 56 -16.94 -11.18 -4.42
N GLN A 57 -17.75 -10.95 -3.38
CA GLN A 57 -18.25 -12.01 -2.50
C GLN A 57 -19.46 -12.75 -3.07
N THR A 58 -20.36 -12.05 -3.77
CA THR A 58 -21.66 -12.60 -4.19
C THR A 58 -21.75 -12.93 -5.68
N GLY A 59 -20.85 -12.39 -6.51
CA GLY A 59 -20.95 -12.51 -7.97
C GLY A 59 -22.07 -11.68 -8.60
N PHE A 60 -22.76 -10.84 -7.82
CA PHE A 60 -23.86 -10.01 -8.33
C PHE A 60 -23.37 -9.05 -9.43
N GLY A 61 -24.00 -9.10 -10.61
CA GLY A 61 -23.59 -8.29 -11.77
C GLY A 61 -22.35 -8.81 -12.53
N VAL A 62 -21.93 -10.07 -12.32
CA VAL A 62 -20.93 -10.75 -13.16
C VAL A 62 -21.59 -11.44 -14.37
N GLU A 63 -22.91 -11.35 -14.51
CA GLU A 63 -23.71 -12.07 -15.53
C GLU A 63 -23.36 -11.72 -16.98
N GLN A 64 -22.71 -10.57 -17.24
CA GLN A 64 -22.11 -10.31 -18.55
C GLN A 64 -20.70 -10.92 -18.62
N GLY A 65 -20.64 -12.18 -19.02
CA GLY A 65 -19.42 -12.75 -19.59
C GLY A 65 -18.97 -11.91 -20.77
N ARG A 66 -17.78 -11.32 -20.69
CA ARG A 66 -17.19 -10.61 -21.84
C ARG A 66 -16.82 -11.66 -22.88
N ALA A 67 -17.41 -11.58 -24.06
CA ALA A 67 -16.92 -12.33 -25.21
C ALA A 67 -15.48 -11.90 -25.49
N HIS A 68 -14.59 -12.88 -25.65
CA HIS A 68 -13.21 -12.69 -26.10
C HIS A 68 -13.16 -12.41 -27.59
#